data_AF-A0A0L0G5Y1-F1
#
_entry.id   AF-A0A0L0G5Y1-F1
#
_cell.length_a   1.000
_cell.length_b   1.000
_cell.length_c   1.000
_cell.angle_alpha   90.00
_cell.angle_beta   90.00
_cell.angle_gamma   90.00
#
_symmetry.space_group_name_H-M   'P 1'
#
loop_
_entity.id
_entity.type
_entity.pdbx_description
1 polymer ?
#
loop_
_entity_poly.entity_id
_entity_poly.type
_entity_poly.pdbx_seq_one_letter_code
_entity_poly.pdbx_strand_id
1 'polypeptide(L)'
;MRAKSLAPPNGLAESESTPDTRKLHMDVPVGRRTSMASLCSLMIERPDSEFTLGPLEKGRNCWSEPPATSFPVRGKKYMTDKKKYNSAESMFILVDVDIFRSTTPGRFTEFASSGVSYIDYATAHGETRFMVCMHFQSNTYNMVCTWVVDPARYVPY
;
A
#
# COMPACT_ATOMS: atom_id res chain seq x y z
N MET A 1 -53.80 -25.05 34.69
CA MET A 1 -52.70 -25.81 34.05
C MET A 1 -51.39 -25.15 34.42
N ARG A 2 -50.51 -25.83 35.17
CA ARG A 2 -49.22 -25.30 35.67
C ARG A 2 -48.14 -25.45 34.59
N ALA A 3 -47.54 -24.34 34.18
CA ALA A 3 -46.35 -24.34 33.34
C ALA A 3 -45.11 -24.65 34.19
N LYS A 4 -44.35 -25.70 33.81
CA LYS A 4 -43.09 -26.08 34.44
C LYS A 4 -41.97 -25.19 33.92
N SER A 5 -41.32 -24.49 34.84
CA SER A 5 -40.07 -23.75 34.64
C SER A 5 -38.92 -24.75 34.37
N LEU A 6 -38.30 -24.66 33.21
CA LEU A 6 -37.06 -25.38 32.86
C LEU A 6 -35.88 -24.43 33.06
N ALA A 7 -35.01 -24.77 34.02
CA ALA A 7 -33.73 -24.10 34.20
C ALA A 7 -32.76 -24.49 33.07
N PRO A 8 -31.85 -23.60 32.64
CA PRO A 8 -30.85 -23.93 31.64
C PRO A 8 -29.72 -24.80 32.24
N PRO A 9 -29.10 -25.67 31.42
CA PRO A 9 -28.00 -26.51 31.86
C PRO A 9 -26.70 -25.70 32.00
N ASN A 10 -26.07 -25.86 33.16
CA ASN A 10 -24.68 -25.50 33.43
C ASN A 10 -23.73 -26.28 32.50
N GLY A 11 -22.69 -25.60 32.02
CA GLY A 11 -21.39 -26.24 31.84
C GLY A 11 -20.79 -26.14 30.44
N LEU A 12 -20.10 -25.03 30.16
CA LEU A 12 -18.85 -25.07 29.41
C LEU A 12 -17.86 -24.16 30.15
N ALA A 13 -16.91 -24.79 30.84
CA ALA A 13 -15.79 -24.11 31.45
C ALA A 13 -14.87 -23.63 30.30
N GLU A 14 -14.85 -22.33 30.07
CA GLU A 14 -13.86 -21.70 29.21
C GLU A 14 -12.51 -21.75 29.94
N SER A 15 -11.59 -22.58 29.45
CA SER A 15 -10.20 -22.54 29.88
C SER A 15 -9.58 -21.27 29.31
N GLU A 16 -9.41 -20.25 30.14
CA GLU A 16 -8.57 -19.10 29.84
C GLU A 16 -7.13 -19.58 29.65
N SER A 17 -6.73 -19.79 28.40
CA SER A 17 -5.32 -19.89 28.06
C SER A 17 -4.74 -18.48 28.07
N THR A 18 -4.11 -18.11 29.18
CA THR A 18 -3.23 -16.93 29.22
C THR A 18 -2.22 -17.02 28.08
N PRO A 19 -2.18 -16.05 27.15
CA PRO A 19 -1.13 -16.02 26.14
C PRO A 19 0.20 -15.81 26.85
N ASP A 20 1.08 -16.81 26.73
CA ASP A 20 2.46 -16.77 27.19
C ASP A 20 3.17 -15.60 26.48
N THR A 21 3.16 -14.41 27.10
CA THR A 21 4.00 -13.28 26.74
C THR A 21 5.45 -13.63 27.05
N ARG A 22 6.01 -14.57 26.28
CA ARG A 22 7.45 -14.59 26.04
C ARG A 22 7.77 -13.29 25.36
N LYS A 23 8.21 -12.33 26.16
CA LYS A 23 8.99 -11.18 25.68
C LYS A 23 10.12 -11.79 24.87
N LEU A 24 9.93 -11.86 23.55
CA LEU A 24 11.02 -12.05 22.61
C LEU A 24 11.90 -10.83 22.82
N HIS A 25 12.90 -10.99 23.68
CA HIS A 25 14.03 -10.11 23.74
C HIS A 25 14.72 -10.29 22.39
N MET A 26 14.25 -9.53 21.39
CA MET A 26 15.01 -9.32 20.20
C MET A 26 16.18 -8.47 20.65
N ASP A 27 17.29 -9.13 20.95
CA ASP A 27 18.60 -8.52 20.88
C ASP A 27 18.80 -8.07 19.43
N VAL A 28 18.25 -6.91 19.11
CA VAL A 28 18.59 -6.17 17.90
C VAL A 28 20.04 -5.79 18.10
N PRO A 29 20.99 -6.29 17.29
CA PRO A 29 22.37 -5.87 17.39
C PRO A 29 22.44 -4.37 17.03
N VAL A 30 22.40 -3.52 18.05
CA VAL A 30 22.78 -2.11 17.98
C VAL A 30 24.29 -2.09 17.79
N GLY A 31 24.75 -2.35 16.58
CA GLY A 31 26.18 -2.58 16.40
C GLY A 31 26.58 -3.12 15.06
N ARG A 32 26.22 -2.42 13.99
CA ARG A 32 27.14 -2.10 12.90
C ARG A 32 26.44 -1.04 12.06
N ARG A 33 26.96 0.19 12.12
CA ARG A 33 26.83 1.13 11.01
C ARG A 33 27.39 0.40 9.79
N THR A 34 26.54 -0.29 9.04
CA THR A 34 26.80 -0.55 7.64
C THR A 34 27.08 0.82 7.05
N SER A 35 28.33 1.04 6.61
CA SER A 35 28.66 2.31 5.99
C SER A 35 27.69 2.53 4.84
N MET A 36 27.23 3.77 4.67
CA MET A 36 26.33 4.18 3.58
C MET A 36 26.77 3.65 2.20
N ALA A 37 28.07 3.40 2.02
CA ALA A 37 28.64 2.81 0.82
C ALA A 37 28.10 1.40 0.48
N SER A 38 27.72 0.59 1.48
CA SER A 38 27.23 -0.78 1.23
C SER A 38 25.75 -0.86 0.86
N LEU A 39 24.94 0.14 1.22
CA LEU A 39 23.55 0.27 0.75
C LEU A 39 23.46 1.06 -0.56
N CYS A 40 24.45 1.91 -0.86
CA CYS A 40 24.53 2.67 -2.12
C CYS A 40 24.83 1.83 -3.36
N SER A 41 25.29 0.57 -3.24
CA SER A 41 25.51 -0.28 -4.43
C SER A 41 24.22 -0.92 -4.98
N LEU A 42 23.08 -0.68 -4.32
CA LEU A 42 21.73 -0.97 -4.83
C LEU A 42 21.04 0.33 -5.27
N MET A 43 21.80 1.37 -5.61
CA MET A 43 21.30 2.38 -6.53
C MET A 43 21.03 1.67 -7.85
N ILE A 44 19.77 1.28 -8.04
CA ILE A 44 19.15 1.20 -9.36
C ILE A 44 19.54 2.53 -10.00
N GLU A 45 20.48 2.50 -10.94
CA GLU A 45 20.79 3.64 -11.80
C GLU A 45 19.42 4.20 -12.19
N ARG A 46 19.07 5.41 -11.73
CA ARG A 46 17.88 6.09 -12.22
C ARG A 46 18.15 6.18 -13.71
N PRO A 47 17.47 5.37 -14.55
CA PRO A 47 17.74 5.52 -15.94
C PRO A 47 17.11 6.87 -16.26
N ASP A 48 17.91 7.82 -16.73
CA ASP A 48 17.39 9.07 -17.29
C ASP A 48 16.49 8.79 -18.52
N SER A 49 16.24 7.51 -18.86
CA SER A 49 15.14 7.08 -19.69
C SER A 49 13.82 7.24 -18.93
N GLU A 50 12.98 8.16 -19.40
CA GLU A 50 11.54 8.05 -19.22
C GLU A 50 11.13 6.59 -19.37
N PHE A 51 10.48 6.03 -18.35
CA PHE A 51 9.94 4.68 -18.40
C PHE A 51 9.01 4.60 -19.61
N THR A 52 9.49 4.02 -20.70
CA THR A 52 8.69 3.87 -21.90
C THR A 52 7.64 2.83 -21.58
N LEU A 53 6.45 3.38 -21.46
CA LEU A 53 5.24 2.68 -21.21
C LEU A 53 4.98 1.67 -22.37
N GLY A 54 5.59 0.47 -22.46
CA GLY A 54 4.95 -0.77 -22.94
C GLY A 54 5.35 -1.36 -24.28
N PRO A 55 5.04 -2.66 -24.51
CA PRO A 55 5.58 -3.41 -25.65
C PRO A 55 5.11 -2.77 -26.96
N LEU A 56 6.04 -2.29 -27.79
CA LEU A 56 5.74 -1.51 -28.99
C LEU A 56 4.83 -2.25 -29.97
N GLU A 57 3.52 -1.98 -29.95
CA GLU A 57 2.68 -2.26 -31.11
C GLU A 57 2.80 -1.09 -32.08
N LYS A 58 3.51 -1.32 -33.19
CA LYS A 58 3.64 -0.36 -34.31
C LYS A 58 4.37 0.95 -33.96
N GLY A 59 5.46 0.88 -33.19
CA GLY A 59 6.29 2.05 -32.94
C GLY A 59 5.68 3.09 -31.99
N ARG A 60 4.62 2.74 -31.25
CA ARG A 60 4.03 3.56 -30.20
C ARG A 60 3.84 2.73 -28.92
N ASN A 61 4.20 3.34 -27.80
CA ASN A 61 4.23 2.83 -26.42
C ASN A 61 2.86 2.24 -25.98
N CYS A 62 2.82 1.00 -25.46
CA CYS A 62 1.59 0.25 -25.12
C CYS A 62 1.15 0.23 -23.64
N TRP A 63 1.84 0.90 -22.72
CA TRP A 63 1.39 1.15 -21.34
C TRP A 63 0.82 2.57 -21.23
N SER A 64 -0.03 3.02 -22.16
CA SER A 64 -0.74 4.28 -21.90
C SER A 64 -1.65 4.08 -20.69
N GLU A 65 -1.59 4.99 -19.71
CA GLU A 65 -2.56 5.01 -18.63
C GLU A 65 -3.94 5.20 -19.27
N PRO A 66 -4.87 4.23 -19.14
CA PRO A 66 -6.20 4.40 -19.68
C PRO A 66 -6.85 5.61 -18.99
N PRO A 67 -7.62 6.44 -19.71
CA PRO A 67 -8.24 7.61 -19.09
C PRO A 67 -9.08 7.15 -17.91
N ALA A 68 -8.92 7.82 -16.75
CA ALA A 68 -9.59 7.44 -15.51
C ALA A 68 -11.11 7.34 -15.67
N THR A 69 -11.70 8.09 -16.61
CA THR A 69 -13.13 8.11 -16.94
C THR A 69 -13.62 6.91 -17.75
N SER A 70 -12.74 6.04 -18.22
CA SER A 70 -13.11 4.85 -19.01
C SER A 70 -13.69 3.71 -18.18
N PHE A 71 -13.56 3.77 -16.86
CA PHE A 71 -13.99 2.68 -15.97
C PHE A 71 -15.44 2.90 -15.50
N PRO A 72 -16.39 2.01 -15.86
CA PRO A 72 -17.77 2.14 -15.41
C PRO A 72 -17.90 1.75 -13.94
N VAL A 73 -18.23 2.70 -13.08
CA VAL A 73 -18.43 2.53 -11.64
C VAL A 73 -19.92 2.46 -11.27
N ARG A 74 -20.21 1.79 -10.14
CA ARG A 74 -21.57 1.70 -9.59
C ARG A 74 -21.91 2.99 -8.87
N GLY A 75 -22.94 3.69 -9.34
CA GLY A 75 -23.45 4.89 -8.67
C GLY A 75 -24.18 4.56 -7.37
N LYS A 76 -24.48 5.58 -6.56
CA LYS A 76 -25.20 5.44 -5.27
C LYS A 76 -26.54 4.70 -5.40
N LYS A 77 -27.22 4.83 -6.54
CA LYS A 77 -28.53 4.21 -6.84
C LYS A 77 -28.44 2.90 -7.63
N TYR A 78 -27.24 2.32 -7.76
CA TYR A 78 -27.01 1.10 -8.55
C TYR A 78 -27.93 -0.06 -8.16
N MET A 79 -28.27 -0.20 -6.88
CA MET A 79 -29.14 -1.30 -6.45
C MET A 79 -30.55 -1.20 -7.03
N THR A 80 -31.06 0.01 -7.26
CA THR A 80 -32.40 0.27 -7.81
C THR A 80 -32.39 0.40 -9.33
N ASP A 81 -31.42 1.13 -9.90
CA ASP A 81 -31.40 1.43 -11.34
C ASP A 81 -30.58 0.43 -12.18
N LYS A 82 -29.66 -0.33 -11.54
CA LYS A 82 -28.67 -1.23 -12.17
C LYS A 82 -27.80 -0.55 -13.24
N LYS A 83 -27.66 0.77 -13.19
CA LYS A 83 -26.87 1.56 -14.17
C LYS A 83 -25.48 1.87 -13.65
N LYS A 84 -24.48 1.63 -14.48
CA LYS A 84 -23.11 2.08 -14.25
C LYS A 84 -22.89 3.42 -14.94
N TYR A 85 -22.00 4.22 -14.37
CA TYR A 85 -21.61 5.53 -14.89
C TYR A 85 -20.10 5.55 -15.08
N ASN A 86 -19.62 6.34 -16.02
CA ASN A 86 -18.19 6.60 -16.14
C ASN A 86 -17.67 7.23 -14.84
N SER A 87 -16.50 6.78 -14.37
CA SER A 87 -15.80 7.41 -13.26
C SER A 87 -15.46 8.87 -13.57
N ALA A 88 -15.28 9.67 -12.53
CA ALA A 88 -14.63 10.97 -12.68
C ALA A 88 -13.12 10.78 -12.91
N GLU A 89 -12.42 11.91 -13.08
CA GLU A 89 -10.96 11.90 -13.09
C GLU A 89 -10.37 11.37 -11.77
N SER A 90 -9.18 10.79 -11.84
CA SER A 90 -8.49 10.32 -10.64
C SER A 90 -8.12 11.49 -9.75
N MET A 91 -8.52 11.41 -8.48
CA MET A 91 -8.09 12.34 -7.43
C MET A 91 -6.67 12.03 -6.94
N PHE A 92 -6.19 10.81 -7.18
CA PHE A 92 -4.87 10.37 -6.78
C PHE A 92 -3.90 10.52 -7.95
N ILE A 93 -2.80 11.23 -7.71
CA ILE A 93 -1.70 11.38 -8.66
C ILE A 93 -0.54 10.56 -8.11
N LEU A 94 -0.10 9.56 -8.86
CA LEU A 94 1.08 8.77 -8.51
C LEU A 94 2.31 9.66 -8.66
N VAL A 95 3.05 9.87 -7.57
CA VAL A 95 4.21 10.76 -7.55
C VAL A 95 5.53 10.02 -7.44
N ASP A 96 5.51 8.82 -6.87
CA ASP A 96 6.71 8.04 -6.66
C ASP A 96 6.41 6.54 -6.58
N VAL A 97 7.36 5.74 -7.10
CA VAL A 97 7.33 4.28 -7.04
C VAL A 97 8.72 3.78 -6.69
N ASP A 98 8.83 3.28 -5.48
CA ASP A 98 10.03 2.65 -4.97
C ASP A 98 9.93 1.12 -5.11
N ILE A 99 10.86 0.50 -5.83
CA ILE A 99 10.90 -0.96 -6.01
C ILE A 99 12.17 -1.53 -5.39
N PHE A 100 12.00 -2.49 -4.49
CA PHE A 100 13.09 -3.18 -3.81
C PHE A 100 13.03 -4.66 -4.10
N ARG A 101 14.20 -5.26 -4.34
CA ARG A 101 14.34 -6.70 -4.36
C ARG A 101 14.61 -7.21 -2.94
N SER A 102 13.77 -8.11 -2.45
CA SER A 102 14.05 -8.79 -1.19
C SER A 102 15.17 -9.82 -1.38
N THR A 103 16.18 -9.77 -0.51
CA THR A 103 17.23 -10.79 -0.46
C THR A 103 16.77 -12.06 0.26
N THR A 104 15.72 -11.95 1.10
CA THR A 104 15.16 -13.05 1.88
C THR A 104 13.67 -13.18 1.58
N PRO A 105 13.23 -14.28 0.93
CA PRO A 105 11.82 -14.54 0.70
C PRO A 105 11.02 -14.48 2.01
N GLY A 106 9.89 -13.76 2.01
CA GLY A 106 8.99 -13.67 3.17
C GLY A 106 9.45 -12.73 4.30
N ARG A 107 10.57 -12.02 4.17
CA ARG A 107 11.00 -11.02 5.15
C ARG A 107 10.59 -9.61 4.72
N PHE A 108 9.92 -8.90 5.61
CA PHE A 108 9.64 -7.47 5.46
C PHE A 108 10.92 -6.68 5.67
N THR A 109 11.23 -5.80 4.72
CA THR A 109 12.16 -4.70 5.00
C THR A 109 11.27 -3.54 5.45
N GLU A 110 11.42 -3.10 6.69
CA GLU A 110 10.69 -1.96 7.20
C GLU A 110 11.17 -0.72 6.46
N PHE A 111 10.41 -0.27 5.47
CA PHE A 111 10.87 0.79 4.58
C PHE A 111 10.90 2.16 5.28
N ALA A 112 9.96 2.37 6.22
CA ALA A 112 9.87 3.58 7.02
C ALA A 112 11.13 3.86 7.86
N SER A 113 11.94 2.83 8.16
CA SER A 113 13.16 2.98 8.96
C SER A 113 14.43 3.25 8.14
N SER A 114 14.33 3.24 6.80
CA SER A 114 15.50 3.48 5.92
C SER A 114 16.00 4.93 5.92
N GLY A 115 15.19 5.88 6.40
CA GLY A 115 15.53 7.31 6.48
C GLY A 115 15.62 8.01 5.11
N VAL A 116 15.20 7.34 4.03
CA VAL A 116 15.20 7.86 2.67
C VAL A 116 13.84 7.58 2.02
N SER A 117 12.75 8.08 2.63
CA SER A 117 11.43 7.98 2.01
C SER A 117 11.16 9.20 1.11
N TYR A 118 10.45 8.99 0.00
CA TYR A 118 9.95 10.11 -0.81
C TYR A 118 9.11 11.08 0.02
N ILE A 119 8.39 10.59 1.03
CA ILE A 119 7.58 11.41 1.93
C ILE A 119 8.46 12.41 2.69
N ASP A 120 9.59 11.97 3.23
CA ASP A 120 10.53 12.85 3.93
C ASP A 120 11.10 13.91 2.98
N TYR A 121 11.48 13.49 1.76
CA TYR A 121 11.95 14.39 0.72
C TYR A 121 10.89 15.44 0.35
N ALA A 122 9.68 15.01 0.02
CA ALA A 122 8.59 15.88 -0.40
C ALA A 122 8.20 16.86 0.72
N THR A 123 8.12 16.38 1.96
CA THR A 123 7.84 17.21 3.14
C THR A 123 8.94 18.26 3.35
N ALA A 124 10.21 17.89 3.21
CA ALA A 124 11.33 18.83 3.31
C ALA A 124 11.32 19.91 2.20
N HIS A 125 10.67 19.65 1.07
CA HIS A 125 10.51 20.59 -0.04
C HIS A 125 9.17 21.34 -0.01
N GLY A 126 8.45 21.30 1.11
CA GLY A 126 7.24 22.09 1.33
C GLY A 126 5.99 21.49 0.67
N GLU A 127 5.98 20.20 0.35
CA GLU A 127 4.75 19.53 -0.06
C GLU A 127 3.77 19.46 1.11
N THR A 128 2.55 19.97 0.90
CA THR A 128 1.50 20.04 1.93
C THR A 128 0.28 19.20 1.59
N ARG A 129 0.23 18.58 0.40
CA ARG A 129 -0.90 17.75 -0.01
C ARG A 129 -0.95 16.46 0.81
N PHE A 130 -2.16 15.93 0.97
CA PHE A 130 -2.35 14.65 1.64
C PHE A 130 -1.75 13.53 0.78
N MET A 131 -0.82 12.77 1.37
CA MET A 131 -0.16 11.66 0.71
C MET A 131 -0.78 10.32 1.15
N VAL A 132 -0.94 9.42 0.19
CA VAL A 132 -1.28 8.02 0.43
C VAL A 132 -0.09 7.17 0.00
N CYS A 133 0.38 6.34 0.92
CA CYS A 133 1.42 5.36 0.66
C CYS A 133 0.79 3.96 0.70
N MET A 134 0.97 3.17 -0.35
CA MET A 134 0.60 1.75 -0.35
C MET A 134 1.84 0.90 -0.61
N HIS A 135 2.00 -0.12 0.23
CA HIS A 135 3.07 -1.10 0.11
C HIS A 135 2.50 -2.40 -0.46
N PHE A 136 2.96 -2.77 -1.66
CA PHE A 136 2.67 -4.04 -2.30
C PHE A 136 3.85 -4.99 -2.10
N GLN A 137 3.55 -6.24 -1.77
CA GLN A 137 4.56 -7.26 -1.57
C GLN A 137 4.34 -8.43 -2.51
N SER A 138 5.43 -8.92 -3.06
CA SER A 138 5.55 -10.21 -3.74
C SER A 138 6.71 -11.00 -3.13
N ASN A 139 6.86 -12.27 -3.51
CA ASN A 139 7.91 -13.14 -2.96
C ASN A 139 9.33 -12.57 -3.12
N THR A 140 9.56 -11.83 -4.21
CA THR A 140 10.88 -11.31 -4.60
C THR A 140 10.98 -9.79 -4.58
N TYR A 141 9.86 -9.08 -4.68
CA TYR A 141 9.85 -7.63 -4.76
C TYR A 141 8.91 -7.00 -3.73
N ASN A 142 9.35 -5.87 -3.18
CA ASN A 142 8.52 -4.93 -2.45
C ASN A 142 8.37 -3.68 -3.31
N MET A 143 7.16 -3.19 -3.44
CA MET A 143 6.86 -1.97 -4.19
C MET A 143 6.12 -1.02 -3.26
N VAL A 144 6.66 0.18 -3.07
CA VAL A 144 5.99 1.26 -2.34
C VAL A 144 5.57 2.28 -3.36
N CYS A 145 4.27 2.55 -3.43
CA CYS A 145 3.73 3.57 -4.31
C CYS A 145 3.22 4.71 -3.45
N THR A 146 3.62 5.93 -3.80
CA THR A 146 3.16 7.15 -3.14
C THR A 146 2.28 7.94 -4.09
N TRP A 147 1.08 8.28 -3.63
CA TRP A 147 0.17 9.18 -4.33
C TRP A 147 -0.03 10.45 -3.53
N VAL A 148 -0.23 11.57 -4.22
CA VAL A 148 -0.79 12.79 -3.62
C VAL A 148 -2.27 12.89 -3.99
N VAL A 149 -3.08 13.37 -3.06
CA VAL A 149 -4.47 13.71 -3.31
C VAL A 149 -4.54 15.15 -3.79
N ASP A 150 -5.07 15.34 -4.99
CA ASP A 150 -5.33 16.67 -5.55
C ASP A 150 -6.74 17.13 -5.17
N PRO A 151 -6.88 18.06 -4.21
CA PRO A 151 -8.19 18.53 -3.77
C PRO A 151 -8.95 19.27 -4.88
N ALA A 152 -8.27 19.81 -5.89
CA ALA A 152 -8.92 20.48 -7.02
C ALA A 152 -9.69 19.49 -7.91
N ARG A 153 -9.35 18.19 -7.85
CA ARG A 153 -10.04 17.11 -8.58
C ARG A 153 -11.15 16.47 -7.77
N TYR A 154 -11.39 16.91 -6.54
CA TYR A 154 -12.46 16.39 -5.71
C TYR A 154 -13.81 16.87 -6.21
N VAL A 155 -14.60 15.96 -6.78
CA VAL A 155 -15.99 16.23 -7.18
C VAL A 155 -16.92 15.64 -6.11
N PRO A 156 -17.64 16.47 -5.33
CA PRO A 156 -18.61 15.97 -4.38
C PRO A 156 -19.77 15.30 -5.12
N TYR A 157 -19.91 13.98 -4.94
CA TYR A 157 -21.02 13.18 -5.47
C TYR A 157 -22.24 13.21 -4.56
#